data_AF-A0A3N5EY76-F1
#
_entry.id   AF-A0A3N5EY76-F1
#
_cell.length_a   1.000
_cell.length_b   1.000
_cell.length_c   1.000
_cell.angle_alpha   90.00
_cell.angle_beta   90.00
_cell.angle_gamma   90.00
#
_symmetry.space_group_name_H-M   'P 1'
#
loop_
_entity.id
_entity.type
_entity.pdbx_description
1 polymer ?
#
loop_
_entity_poly.entity_id
_entity_poly.type
_entity_poly.pdbx_seq_one_letter_code
_entity_poly.pdbx_strand_id
1 'polypeptide(L)'
;MQSTKISTDHHYRPDIDGLRAIAVTLVLIFHAFPESLPGGFVGVDVFFVISGYLISGLIFADLQKERFSFADFYARRIRRIFPALILVLTVSSLLGWFLLLPDEYSQLGKHVAGGAGFVSNFVLLGEAGYFDSEAELKPLLHLWSLGIEEQFYFIWPVLLFFAWGRR
;
A
#
# COMPACT_ATOMS: atom_id res chain seq x y z
N MET A 1 -2.77 -11.02 -41.45
CA MET A 1 -1.75 -11.00 -40.38
C MET A 1 -2.44 -10.53 -39.10
N GLN A 2 -3.09 -11.44 -38.38
CA GLN A 2 -3.83 -11.13 -37.14
C GLN A 2 -2.83 -11.07 -35.99
N SER A 3 -2.70 -9.90 -35.38
CA SER A 3 -1.92 -9.67 -34.16
C SER A 3 -2.52 -10.47 -33.01
N THR A 4 -1.86 -11.55 -32.62
CA THR A 4 -2.23 -12.37 -31.48
C THR A 4 -1.97 -11.57 -30.21
N LYS A 5 -3.02 -11.00 -29.59
CA LYS A 5 -2.94 -10.50 -28.22
C LYS A 5 -2.60 -11.70 -27.32
N ILE A 6 -1.36 -11.75 -26.84
CA ILE A 6 -0.94 -12.72 -25.83
C ILE A 6 -1.66 -12.36 -24.53
N SER A 7 -2.73 -13.09 -24.21
CA SER A 7 -3.36 -13.04 -22.91
C SER A 7 -2.37 -13.58 -21.88
N THR A 8 -1.83 -12.67 -21.08
CA THR A 8 -0.97 -13.01 -19.94
C THR A 8 -1.87 -13.52 -18.82
N ASP A 9 -2.30 -14.78 -18.90
CA ASP A 9 -3.22 -15.33 -17.91
C ASP A 9 -2.47 -15.66 -16.62
N HIS A 10 -2.18 -14.62 -15.83
CA HIS A 10 -2.14 -14.80 -14.40
C HIS A 10 -3.56 -15.10 -13.99
N HIS A 11 -3.85 -16.39 -13.83
CA HIS A 11 -5.16 -16.84 -13.36
C HIS A 11 -5.51 -16.04 -12.11
N TYR A 12 -6.54 -15.20 -12.23
CA TYR A 12 -7.01 -14.38 -11.12
C TYR A 12 -7.36 -15.30 -9.95
N ARG A 13 -6.86 -14.96 -8.76
CA ARG A 13 -6.96 -15.76 -7.54
C ARG A 13 -7.97 -15.09 -6.59
N PRO A 14 -9.29 -15.25 -6.83
CA PRO A 14 -10.31 -14.62 -5.99
C PRO A 14 -10.24 -15.08 -4.53
N ASP A 15 -9.76 -16.30 -4.30
CA ASP A 15 -9.48 -16.86 -2.98
C ASP A 15 -8.47 -15.99 -2.20
N ILE A 16 -7.39 -15.56 -2.84
CA ILE A 16 -6.34 -14.76 -2.20
C ILE A 16 -6.79 -13.32 -2.00
N ASP A 17 -7.49 -12.73 -2.97
CA ASP A 17 -8.04 -11.39 -2.77
C ASP A 17 -9.12 -11.38 -1.68
N GLY A 18 -9.89 -12.47 -1.53
CA GLY A 18 -10.79 -12.67 -0.39
C GLY A 18 -10.05 -12.70 0.95
N LEU A 19 -8.91 -13.41 1.04
CA LEU A 19 -8.08 -13.42 2.24
C LEU A 19 -7.51 -12.03 2.58
N ARG A 20 -7.11 -11.25 1.57
CA ARG A 20 -6.69 -9.86 1.77
C ARG A 20 -7.85 -8.99 2.28
N ALA A 21 -9.05 -9.17 1.74
CA ALA A 21 -10.23 -8.45 2.19
C ALA A 21 -10.58 -8.78 3.66
N ILE A 22 -10.46 -10.05 4.05
CA ILE A 22 -10.61 -10.46 5.46
C ILE A 22 -9.55 -9.78 6.31
N ALA A 23 -8.28 -9.85 5.91
CA ALA A 23 -7.17 -9.23 6.65
C ALA A 23 -7.39 -7.73 6.88
N VAL A 24 -7.78 -6.98 5.84
CA VAL A 24 -8.11 -5.55 5.97
C VAL A 24 -9.33 -5.32 6.86
N THR A 25 -10.37 -6.15 6.74
CA THR A 25 -11.57 -6.05 7.60
C THR A 25 -11.23 -6.20 9.08
N LEU A 26 -10.34 -7.13 9.44
CA LEU A 26 -9.88 -7.29 10.82
C LEU A 26 -9.20 -6.03 11.35
N VAL A 27 -8.37 -5.38 10.52
CA VAL A 27 -7.69 -4.12 10.87
C VAL A 27 -8.70 -2.99 11.04
N LEU A 28 -9.70 -2.90 10.17
CA LEU A 28 -10.75 -1.89 10.26
C LEU A 28 -11.59 -2.06 11.53
N ILE A 29 -11.97 -3.30 11.88
CA ILE A 29 -12.71 -3.58 13.11
C ILE A 29 -11.86 -3.24 14.34
N PHE A 30 -10.57 -3.56 14.33
CA PHE A 30 -9.66 -3.23 15.43
C PHE A 30 -9.59 -1.71 15.69
N HIS A 31 -9.55 -0.87 14.65
CA HIS A 31 -9.52 0.58 14.82
C HIS A 31 -10.89 1.19 15.14
N ALA A 32 -11.98 0.63 14.59
CA ALA A 32 -13.33 1.16 14.81
C ALA A 32 -13.94 0.71 16.15
N PHE A 33 -13.63 -0.52 16.59
CA PHE A 33 -14.19 -1.18 17.77
C PHE A 33 -13.11 -2.03 18.48
N PRO A 34 -12.11 -1.39 19.12
CA PRO A 34 -10.94 -2.09 19.66
C PRO A 34 -11.27 -3.16 20.69
N GLU A 35 -12.30 -2.96 21.52
CA GLU A 35 -12.74 -3.96 22.52
C GLU A 35 -13.39 -5.21 21.88
N SER A 36 -13.99 -5.07 20.69
CA SER A 36 -14.67 -6.18 20.00
C SER A 36 -13.68 -7.15 19.37
N LEU A 37 -12.51 -6.69 18.95
CA LEU A 37 -11.49 -7.51 18.30
C LEU A 37 -10.06 -7.02 18.59
N PRO A 38 -9.56 -7.19 19.82
CA PRO A 38 -8.26 -6.66 20.23
C PRO A 38 -7.07 -7.25 19.46
N GLY A 39 -7.26 -8.40 18.79
CA GLY A 39 -6.24 -9.04 17.93
C GLY A 39 -6.32 -8.67 16.44
N GLY A 40 -7.20 -7.76 16.03
CA GLY A 40 -7.41 -7.48 14.60
C GLY A 40 -6.22 -6.84 13.90
N PHE A 41 -5.27 -6.27 14.64
CA PHE A 41 -4.00 -5.74 14.12
C PHE A 41 -3.16 -6.80 13.37
N VAL A 42 -3.30 -8.09 13.70
CA VAL A 42 -2.65 -9.21 13.00
C VAL A 42 -3.00 -9.24 11.50
N GLY A 43 -4.14 -8.65 11.13
CA GLY A 43 -4.52 -8.48 9.72
C GLY A 43 -3.48 -7.72 8.89
N VAL A 44 -2.70 -6.81 9.49
CA VAL A 44 -1.62 -6.10 8.78
C VAL A 44 -0.53 -7.08 8.32
N ASP A 45 -0.07 -7.94 9.22
CA ASP A 45 0.99 -8.92 8.92
C ASP A 45 0.52 -9.92 7.84
N VAL A 46 -0.71 -10.42 7.98
CA VAL A 46 -1.31 -11.33 6.99
C VAL A 46 -1.42 -10.66 5.63
N PHE A 47 -1.87 -9.41 5.57
CA PHE A 47 -1.97 -8.65 4.33
C PHE A 47 -0.61 -8.50 3.65
N PHE A 48 0.43 -8.12 4.39
CA PHE A 48 1.78 -7.97 3.83
C PHE A 48 2.38 -9.27 3.32
N VAL A 49 2.23 -10.38 4.06
CA VAL A 49 2.70 -11.70 3.61
C VAL A 49 2.03 -12.10 2.29
N ILE A 50 0.71 -11.91 2.19
CA ILE A 50 -0.03 -12.23 0.97
C ILE A 50 0.38 -11.32 -0.19
N SER A 51 0.53 -10.01 0.03
CA SER A 51 1.00 -9.07 -0.99
C SER A 51 2.40 -9.44 -1.49
N GLY A 52 3.32 -9.81 -0.58
CA GLY A 52 4.65 -10.30 -0.90
C GLY A 52 4.62 -11.57 -1.74
N TYR A 53 3.80 -12.55 -1.38
CA TYR A 53 3.60 -13.79 -2.15
C TYR A 53 3.12 -13.52 -3.58
N LEU A 54 2.08 -12.68 -3.73
CA LEU A 54 1.49 -12.37 -5.04
C LEU A 54 2.48 -11.63 -5.95
N ILE A 55 3.15 -10.60 -5.42
CA ILE A 55 4.09 -9.78 -6.21
C ILE A 55 5.31 -10.59 -6.60
N SER A 56 5.86 -11.40 -5.68
CA SER A 56 6.96 -12.30 -5.99
C SER A 56 6.57 -13.31 -7.07
N GLY A 57 5.40 -13.95 -6.94
CA GLY A 57 4.90 -14.91 -7.94
C GLY A 57 4.73 -14.28 -9.32
N LEU A 58 4.23 -13.04 -9.37
CA LEU A 58 4.11 -12.30 -10.63
C LEU A 58 5.48 -11.98 -11.24
N ILE A 59 6.44 -11.52 -10.45
CA ILE A 59 7.80 -11.23 -10.92
C ILE A 59 8.49 -12.50 -11.44
N PHE A 60 8.45 -13.59 -10.67
CA PHE A 60 9.08 -14.86 -11.09
C PHE A 60 8.46 -15.43 -12.36
N ALA A 61 7.13 -15.39 -12.50
CA ALA A 61 6.46 -15.88 -13.70
C ALA A 61 6.82 -15.04 -14.95
N ASP A 62 7.04 -13.74 -14.79
CA ASP A 62 7.48 -12.85 -15.88
C ASP A 62 8.97 -13.06 -16.21
N LEU A 63 9.82 -13.27 -15.20
CA LEU A 63 11.25 -13.57 -15.36
C LEU A 63 11.47 -14.93 -16.05
N GLN A 64 10.75 -15.98 -15.65
CA GLN A 64 10.82 -17.31 -16.27
C GLN A 64 10.42 -17.29 -17.75
N LYS A 65 9.57 -16.34 -18.15
CA LYS A 65 9.12 -16.14 -19.52
C LYS A 65 9.93 -15.07 -20.26
N GLU A 66 11.02 -14.58 -19.67
CA GLU A 66 11.91 -13.54 -20.22
C GLU A 66 11.17 -12.26 -20.67
N ARG A 67 10.06 -11.93 -20.00
CA ARG A 67 9.17 -10.83 -20.37
C ARG A 67 9.01 -9.78 -19.26
N PHE A 68 9.84 -9.86 -18.23
CA PHE A 68 9.76 -8.91 -17.13
C PHE A 68 10.20 -7.51 -17.58
N SER A 69 9.34 -6.54 -17.32
CA SER A 69 9.54 -5.13 -17.65
C SER A 69 9.26 -4.28 -16.42
N PHE A 70 10.25 -3.54 -15.94
CA PHE A 70 10.08 -2.61 -14.82
C PHE A 70 9.04 -1.54 -15.14
N ALA A 71 9.06 -1.02 -16.37
CA ALA A 71 8.10 0.00 -16.79
C ALA A 71 6.66 -0.52 -16.72
N ASP A 72 6.40 -1.71 -17.27
CA ASP A 72 5.07 -2.31 -17.21
C ASP A 72 4.68 -2.70 -15.79
N PHE A 73 5.67 -3.12 -14.98
CA PHE A 73 5.46 -3.41 -13.58
C PHE A 73 4.94 -2.14 -12.88
N TYR A 74 5.71 -1.06 -12.83
CA TYR A 74 5.33 0.16 -12.13
C TYR A 74 4.09 0.82 -12.71
N ALA A 75 3.91 0.81 -14.05
CA ALA A 75 2.72 1.37 -14.70
C ALA A 75 1.41 0.70 -14.26
N ARG A 76 1.42 -0.60 -13.95
CA ARG A 76 0.24 -1.30 -13.39
C ARG A 76 -0.07 -0.84 -11.97
N ARG A 77 0.94 -0.53 -11.16
CA ARG A 77 0.79 -0.15 -9.74
C ARG A 77 0.31 1.28 -9.64
N ILE A 78 0.90 2.17 -10.43
CA ILE A 78 0.46 3.57 -10.54
C ILE A 78 -1.04 3.62 -10.91
N ARG A 79 -1.48 2.92 -11.95
CA ARG A 79 -2.90 2.88 -12.36
C ARG A 79 -3.85 2.31 -11.31
N ARG A 80 -3.34 1.50 -10.38
CA ARG A 80 -4.13 0.90 -9.31
C ARG A 80 -4.21 1.78 -8.07
N ILE A 81 -3.10 2.42 -7.68
CA ILE A 81 -2.97 3.08 -6.37
C ILE A 81 -3.22 4.58 -6.46
N PHE A 82 -2.67 5.24 -7.49
CA PHE A 82 -2.71 6.71 -7.58
C PHE A 82 -4.14 7.28 -7.63
N PRO A 83 -5.13 6.68 -8.33
CA PRO A 83 -6.48 7.24 -8.35
C PRO A 83 -7.09 7.37 -6.95
N ALA A 84 -6.97 6.34 -6.12
CA ALA A 84 -7.46 6.35 -4.75
C ALA A 84 -6.64 7.28 -3.85
N LEU A 85 -5.30 7.24 -3.98
CA LEU A 85 -4.40 8.09 -3.19
C LEU A 85 -4.66 9.58 -3.46
N ILE A 86 -4.72 9.98 -4.74
CA ILE A 86 -4.98 11.38 -5.13
C ILE A 86 -6.31 11.83 -4.58
N LEU A 87 -7.35 10.99 -4.68
CA LEU A 87 -8.67 11.32 -4.14
C LEU A 87 -8.62 11.57 -2.64
N VAL A 88 -8.02 10.65 -1.88
CA VAL A 88 -7.91 10.78 -0.41
C VAL A 88 -7.12 12.02 -0.04
N LEU A 89 -5.92 12.21 -0.60
CA LEU A 89 -5.07 13.37 -0.29
C LEU A 89 -5.76 14.70 -0.63
N THR A 90 -6.42 14.77 -1.78
CA THR A 90 -7.13 15.98 -2.22
C THR A 90 -8.32 16.28 -1.32
N VAL A 91 -9.17 15.28 -1.06
CA VAL A 91 -10.37 15.45 -0.22
C VAL A 91 -9.97 15.79 1.21
N SER A 92 -8.99 15.09 1.79
CA SER A 92 -8.48 15.41 3.13
C SER A 92 -7.91 16.83 3.20
N SER A 93 -7.15 17.27 2.19
CA SER A 93 -6.62 18.65 2.16
C SER A 93 -7.73 19.70 2.04
N LEU A 94 -8.71 19.46 1.16
CA LEU A 94 -9.85 20.37 0.99
C LEU A 94 -10.69 20.47 2.26
N LEU A 95 -11.06 19.33 2.86
CA LEU A 95 -11.82 19.31 4.11
C LEU A 95 -11.02 19.91 5.26
N GLY A 96 -9.73 19.60 5.34
CA GLY A 96 -8.82 20.14 6.35
C GLY A 96 -8.78 21.66 6.35
N TRP A 97 -8.80 22.30 5.18
CA TRP A 97 -8.83 23.76 5.06
C TRP A 97 -10.05 24.41 5.74
N PHE A 98 -11.21 23.74 5.71
CA PHE A 98 -12.45 24.26 6.29
C PHE A 98 -12.67 23.83 7.75
N LEU A 99 -12.08 22.70 8.17
CA LEU A 99 -12.41 22.05 9.44
C LEU A 99 -11.30 22.15 10.50
N LEU A 100 -10.05 22.38 10.12
CA LEU A 100 -8.90 22.35 11.03
C LEU A 100 -8.38 23.75 11.38
N LEU A 101 -7.78 23.88 12.56
CA LEU A 101 -7.03 25.06 12.97
C LEU A 101 -5.75 25.21 12.12
N PRO A 102 -5.14 26.41 12.04
CA PRO A 102 -3.94 26.64 11.22
C PRO A 102 -2.78 25.67 11.51
N ASP A 103 -2.51 25.36 12.77
CA ASP A 103 -1.42 24.45 13.16
C ASP A 103 -1.74 22.99 12.79
N GLU A 104 -2.98 22.56 12.97
CA GLU A 104 -3.47 21.23 12.58
C GLU A 104 -3.44 21.05 11.05
N TYR A 105 -3.83 22.09 10.30
CA TYR A 105 -3.77 22.08 8.84
C TYR A 105 -2.32 22.04 8.33
N SER A 106 -1.41 22.74 9.01
CA SER A 106 0.04 22.66 8.73
C SER A 106 0.58 21.25 8.96
N GLN A 107 0.15 20.59 10.04
CA GLN A 107 0.50 19.19 10.31
C GLN A 107 -0.09 18.24 9.25
N LEU A 108 -1.36 18.42 8.86
CA LEU A 108 -1.97 17.67 7.77
C LEU A 108 -1.15 17.81 6.48
N GLY A 109 -0.65 19.00 6.17
CA GLY A 109 0.23 19.23 5.03
C GLY A 109 1.50 18.36 5.05
N LYS A 110 2.11 18.16 6.22
CA LYS A 110 3.26 17.23 6.39
C LYS A 110 2.85 15.79 6.12
N HIS A 111 1.67 15.37 6.60
CA HIS A 111 1.15 14.02 6.37
C HIS A 111 0.79 13.78 4.91
N VAL A 112 0.21 14.78 4.23
CA VAL A 112 -0.07 14.74 2.79
C VAL A 112 1.22 14.59 1.99
N ALA A 113 2.25 15.39 2.31
CA ALA A 113 3.56 15.29 1.66
C ALA A 113 4.20 13.91 1.90
N GLY A 114 4.15 13.42 3.14
CA GLY A 114 4.64 12.08 3.50
C GLY A 114 3.91 10.96 2.77
N GLY A 115 2.58 11.08 2.66
CA GLY A 115 1.73 10.11 1.96
C GLY A 115 1.98 10.09 0.46
N ALA A 116 2.07 11.26 -0.17
CA ALA A 116 2.38 11.40 -1.59
C ALA A 116 3.77 10.84 -1.94
N GLY A 117 4.73 10.98 -1.03
CA GLY A 117 6.08 10.44 -1.18
C GLY A 117 6.26 8.99 -0.74
N PHE A 118 5.21 8.31 -0.25
CA PHE A 118 5.30 6.96 0.34
C PHE A 118 6.33 6.86 1.49
N VAL A 119 6.43 7.91 2.30
CA VAL A 119 7.33 8.02 3.46
C VAL A 119 6.60 8.35 4.76
N SER A 120 5.27 8.20 4.80
CA SER A 120 4.45 8.45 6.00
C SER A 120 4.94 7.71 7.23
N ASN A 121 5.51 6.50 7.09
CA ASN A 121 6.10 5.75 8.19
C ASN A 121 7.25 6.52 8.88
N PHE A 122 8.07 7.26 8.13
CA PHE A 122 9.14 8.09 8.69
C PHE A 122 8.63 9.39 9.29
N VAL A 123 7.63 10.01 8.65
CA VAL A 123 6.98 11.22 9.17
C VAL A 123 6.34 10.92 10.53
N LEU A 124 5.64 9.80 10.65
CA LEU A 124 4.93 9.42 11.87
C LEU A 124 5.86 8.93 12.98
N LEU A 125 7.02 8.35 12.65
CA LEU A 125 8.03 7.90 13.62
C LEU A 125 8.46 9.03 14.58
N GLY A 126 8.48 10.27 14.10
CA GLY A 126 8.85 11.44 14.90
C GLY A 126 7.70 12.11 15.65
N GLU A 127 6.47 11.61 15.53
CA GLU A 127 5.27 12.31 16.02
C GLU A 127 4.37 11.52 16.98
N ALA A 128 4.39 10.19 17.00
CA ALA A 128 3.58 9.38 17.92
C ALA A 128 4.02 7.90 17.91
N GLY A 129 3.80 7.19 19.02
CA GLY A 129 3.78 5.72 19.02
C GLY A 129 2.53 5.19 18.31
N TYR A 130 2.64 4.02 17.65
CA TYR A 130 1.54 3.38 16.89
C TYR A 130 0.25 3.16 17.70
N PHE A 131 0.33 3.13 19.03
CA PHE A 131 -0.78 2.91 19.97
C PHE A 131 -1.14 4.14 20.81
N ASP A 132 -0.60 5.32 20.50
CA ASP A 132 -0.95 6.54 21.23
C ASP A 132 -2.37 7.00 20.85
N SER A 133 -3.14 7.47 21.83
CA SER A 133 -4.49 8.03 21.60
C SER A 133 -4.49 9.25 20.68
N GLU A 134 -3.35 9.94 20.52
CA GLU A 134 -3.15 11.01 19.54
C GLU A 134 -3.05 10.51 18.09
N ALA A 135 -2.84 9.21 17.87
CA ALA A 135 -2.78 8.62 16.53
C ALA A 135 -4.16 8.55 15.86
N GLU A 136 -5.24 8.39 16.64
CA GLU A 136 -6.62 8.33 16.12
C GLU A 136 -7.09 9.64 15.48
N LEU A 137 -6.48 10.77 15.88
CA LEU A 137 -6.80 12.09 15.35
C LEU A 137 -6.08 12.42 14.04
N LYS A 138 -5.18 11.55 13.56
CA LYS A 138 -4.40 11.79 12.34
C LYS A 138 -5.13 11.16 11.14
N PRO A 139 -5.79 11.97 10.27
CA PRO A 139 -6.67 11.42 9.22
C PRO A 139 -5.95 10.54 8.20
N LEU A 140 -4.64 10.72 8.05
CA LEU A 140 -3.79 10.03 7.09
C LEU A 140 -2.86 9.01 7.74
N LEU A 141 -3.10 8.64 9.01
CA LEU A 141 -2.26 7.69 9.75
C LEU A 141 -1.99 6.42 8.93
N HIS A 142 -3.05 5.81 8.38
CA HIS A 142 -2.98 4.52 7.68
C HIS A 142 -2.10 4.52 6.43
N LEU A 143 -1.70 5.70 5.89
CA LEU A 143 -0.79 5.75 4.74
C LEU A 143 0.62 5.23 5.05
N TRP A 144 0.97 5.02 6.33
CA TRP A 144 2.23 4.36 6.70
C TRP A 144 2.33 2.95 6.09
N SER A 145 1.24 2.16 6.12
CA SER A 145 1.28 0.78 5.63
C SER A 145 1.38 0.72 4.12
N LEU A 146 0.72 1.66 3.43
CA LEU A 146 0.87 1.87 1.99
C LEU A 146 2.31 2.30 1.64
N GLY A 147 2.92 3.17 2.44
CA GLY A 147 4.31 3.58 2.26
C GLY A 147 5.28 2.38 2.31
N ILE A 148 5.12 1.52 3.31
CA ILE A 148 5.91 0.28 3.43
C ILE A 148 5.68 -0.65 2.23
N GLU A 149 4.43 -0.82 1.80
CA GLU A 149 4.08 -1.63 0.63
C GLU A 149 4.75 -1.11 -0.66
N GLU A 150 4.72 0.20 -0.92
CA GLU A 150 5.37 0.79 -2.11
C GLU A 150 6.89 0.77 -2.02
N GLN A 151 7.48 0.98 -0.84
CA GLN A 151 8.93 0.80 -0.62
C GLN A 151 9.36 -0.63 -0.96
N PHE A 152 8.59 -1.62 -0.52
CA PHE A 152 8.80 -3.01 -0.90
C PHE A 152 8.67 -3.20 -2.42
N TYR A 153 7.66 -2.61 -3.07
CA TYR A 153 7.49 -2.71 -4.53
C TYR A 153 8.57 -2.02 -5.35
N PHE A 154 9.26 -1.03 -4.79
CA PHE A 154 10.40 -0.40 -5.44
C PHE A 154 11.66 -1.26 -5.34
N ILE A 155 11.93 -1.82 -4.15
CA ILE A 155 13.17 -2.53 -3.86
C ILE A 155 13.11 -3.98 -4.37
N TRP A 156 12.02 -4.69 -4.10
CA TRP A 156 11.93 -6.14 -4.29
C TRP A 156 12.08 -6.61 -5.74
N PRO A 157 11.45 -5.99 -6.77
CA PRO A 157 11.63 -6.42 -8.15
C PRO A 157 13.07 -6.24 -8.63
N VAL A 158 13.75 -5.19 -8.17
CA VAL A 158 15.15 -4.92 -8.48
C VAL A 158 16.03 -6.02 -7.90
N LEU A 159 15.83 -6.35 -6.62
CA LEU A 159 16.55 -7.44 -5.96
C LEU A 159 16.34 -8.78 -6.68
N LEU A 160 15.10 -9.13 -7.00
CA LEU A 160 14.79 -10.39 -7.68
C LEU A 160 15.38 -10.45 -9.09
N PHE A 161 15.32 -9.36 -9.86
CA PHE A 161 15.89 -9.29 -11.20
C PHE A 161 17.40 -9.56 -11.20
N PHE A 162 18.14 -8.89 -10.31
CA PHE A 162 19.59 -9.09 -10.20
C PHE A 162 19.97 -10.45 -9.61
N ALA A 163 19.19 -10.98 -8.67
CA ALA A 163 19.40 -12.32 -8.14
C ALA A 163 19.14 -13.40 -9.20
N TRP A 164 18.19 -13.17 -10.11
CA TRP A 164 17.84 -14.09 -11.19
C TRP A 164 18.93 -14.17 -12.26
N GLY A 165 19.48 -13.03 -12.70
CA GLY A 165 20.54 -12.98 -13.71
C GLY A 165 21.90 -13.54 -13.27
N ARG A 166 22.03 -13.98 -12.01
CA ARG A 166 23.21 -14.70 -11.49
C ARG A 166 23.08 -16.22 -11.53
N ARG A 167 21.99 -16.74 -12.09
CA ARG A 167 21.78 -18.17 -12.39
C ARG A 167 21.99 -18.42 -13.87
#